data_AF-A0A2V5QL05-F1
#
_entry.id   AF-A0A2V5QL05-F1
#
_cell.length_a   1.000
_cell.length_b   1.000
_cell.length_c   1.000
_cell.angle_alpha   90.00
_cell.angle_beta   90.00
_cell.angle_gamma   90.00
#
_symmetry.space_group_name_H-M   'P 1'
#
loop_
_entity.id
_entity.type
_entity.pdbx_description
1 polymer ?
#
loop_
_entity_poly.entity_id
_entity_poly.type
_entity_poly.pdbx_seq_one_letter_code
_entity_poly.pdbx_strand_id
1 'polypeptide(L)'
;MGGLFHSLRHPRRCYVVCTIPRSGSNLLTDGLRATRRVGVPKQFFLQKSEARYGAELGLDPVADYAGYVRSIVNAKTSQNEVFGFKLMSWYLDDFLIRLRDTRTFGDAATDNLTLLRNAFPRLRFVHIHRRHKLRQALSTARALQTGLWKVQEGKTTEREPQFDAALIEQSLKEAERQEQIWYRFFQQIGIEPFEVEYEKLCQDYEGTIRSVLDFLQISLPRGTQIGPPVTIRQADEISRIWEERFLEERPSAYSTAAG
;
A
#
# COMPACT_ATOMS: atom_id res chain seq x y z
N MET A 1 -15.88 38.81 -17.38
CA MET A 1 -16.49 37.61 -16.74
C MET A 1 -16.25 36.42 -17.65
N GLY A 2 -15.02 35.91 -17.70
CA GLY A 2 -14.63 34.75 -18.51
C GLY A 2 -14.31 33.59 -17.58
N GLY A 3 -14.98 32.45 -17.77
CA GLY A 3 -14.94 31.30 -16.88
C GLY A 3 -13.55 30.69 -16.73
N LEU A 4 -13.14 30.51 -15.47
CA LEU A 4 -11.99 29.71 -15.06
C LEU A 4 -12.34 28.22 -15.15
N PHE A 5 -12.48 27.70 -16.37
CA PHE A 5 -12.32 26.27 -16.63
C PHE A 5 -10.85 25.99 -16.94
N HIS A 6 -9.98 26.14 -15.95
CA HIS A 6 -8.72 25.40 -15.96
C HIS A 6 -9.03 23.95 -15.57
N SER A 7 -9.61 23.20 -16.51
CA SER A 7 -9.41 21.77 -16.54
C SER A 7 -7.93 21.55 -16.77
N LEU A 8 -7.17 21.47 -15.68
CA LEU A 8 -5.76 21.14 -15.75
C LEU A 8 -5.67 19.76 -16.40
N ARG A 9 -5.38 19.71 -17.70
CA ARG A 9 -4.70 18.58 -18.33
C ARG A 9 -3.32 18.49 -17.67
N HIS A 10 -3.29 18.10 -16.40
CA HIS A 10 -2.05 17.85 -15.70
C HIS A 10 -1.41 16.64 -16.37
N PRO A 11 -0.14 16.72 -16.81
CA PRO A 11 0.58 15.55 -17.29
C PRO A 11 0.76 14.49 -16.19
N ARG A 12 0.44 14.88 -14.94
CA ARG A 12 0.65 14.10 -13.73
C ARG A 12 -0.06 12.75 -13.80
N ARG A 13 0.74 11.71 -13.57
CA ARG A 13 0.28 10.32 -13.47
C ARG A 13 0.29 9.93 -12.01
N CYS A 14 -0.86 9.52 -11.51
CA CYS A 14 -0.99 9.02 -10.16
C CYS A 14 -1.08 7.49 -10.16
N TYR A 15 -0.56 6.86 -9.11
CA TYR A 15 -0.85 5.47 -8.82
C TYR A 15 -0.99 5.23 -7.32
N VAL A 16 -1.80 4.23 -6.99
CA VAL A 16 -1.98 3.74 -5.63
C VAL A 16 -1.55 2.29 -5.54
N VAL A 17 -0.76 1.98 -4.51
CA VAL A 17 -0.49 0.60 -4.09
C VAL A 17 -1.55 0.23 -3.05
N CYS A 18 -2.49 -0.62 -3.46
CA CYS A 18 -3.52 -1.23 -2.62
C CYS A 18 -2.92 -2.47 -1.94
N THR A 19 -3.05 -2.55 -0.61
CA THR A 19 -2.34 -3.58 0.16
C THR A 19 -3.04 -3.88 1.49
N ILE A 20 -2.61 -4.95 2.13
CA ILE A 20 -2.90 -5.28 3.53
C ILE A 20 -1.57 -5.40 4.33
N PRO A 21 -1.55 -5.55 5.67
CA PRO A 21 -0.32 -5.69 6.42
C PRO A 21 0.47 -6.91 5.94
N ARG A 22 1.81 -6.80 5.96
CA ARG A 22 2.72 -7.95 5.73
C ARG A 22 2.58 -8.67 4.38
N SER A 23 1.98 -8.00 3.39
CA SER A 23 1.89 -8.45 1.99
C SER A 23 3.18 -8.24 1.18
N GLY A 24 4.19 -7.56 1.74
CA GLY A 24 5.37 -7.13 0.99
C GLY A 24 5.28 -5.75 0.35
N SER A 25 4.23 -4.97 0.61
CA SER A 25 4.09 -3.63 0.02
C SER A 25 5.24 -2.66 0.34
N ASN A 26 5.97 -2.82 1.44
CA ASN A 26 7.18 -2.03 1.69
C ASN A 26 8.33 -2.41 0.75
N LEU A 27 8.50 -3.71 0.46
CA LEU A 27 9.50 -4.19 -0.50
C LEU A 27 9.22 -3.60 -1.88
N LEU A 28 7.96 -3.69 -2.34
CA LEU A 28 7.53 -3.11 -3.60
C LEU A 28 7.75 -1.58 -3.64
N THR A 29 7.24 -0.86 -2.64
CA THR A 29 7.29 0.62 -2.68
C THR A 29 8.68 1.18 -2.47
N ASP A 30 9.57 0.50 -1.74
CA ASP A 30 10.96 0.91 -1.64
C ASP A 30 11.73 0.66 -2.95
N GLY A 31 11.47 -0.46 -3.65
CA GLY A 31 12.04 -0.72 -4.97
C GLY A 31 11.59 0.27 -6.03
N LEU A 32 10.28 0.55 -6.08
CA LEU A 32 9.72 1.61 -6.91
C LEU A 32 10.39 2.96 -6.59
N ARG A 33 10.43 3.36 -5.32
CA ARG A 33 11.08 4.62 -4.90
C ARG A 33 12.55 4.69 -5.30
N ALA A 34 13.30 3.59 -5.23
CA ALA A 34 14.72 3.56 -5.55
C ALA A 34 15.01 3.97 -7.02
N THR A 35 14.04 3.80 -7.92
CA THR A 35 14.14 4.27 -9.31
C THR A 35 14.20 5.80 -9.43
N ARG A 36 13.70 6.53 -8.42
CA ARG A 36 13.51 7.99 -8.42
C ARG A 36 12.56 8.53 -9.51
N ARG A 37 11.76 7.66 -10.15
CA ARG A 37 10.86 7.99 -11.28
C ARG A 37 9.37 7.88 -10.97
N VAL A 38 9.02 7.53 -9.75
CA VAL A 38 7.65 7.15 -9.36
C VAL A 38 7.19 7.79 -8.05
N GLY A 39 7.78 8.94 -7.71
CA GLY A 39 7.53 9.64 -6.45
C GLY A 39 7.99 8.84 -5.22
N VAL A 40 7.29 9.04 -4.09
CA VAL A 40 7.64 8.43 -2.81
C VAL A 40 6.42 7.68 -2.24
N PRO A 41 6.06 6.49 -2.76
CA PRO A 41 4.84 5.76 -2.38
C PRO A 41 4.81 5.35 -0.90
N LYS A 42 4.26 6.24 -0.06
CA LYS A 42 4.06 6.07 1.38
C LYS A 42 2.58 6.22 1.72
N GLN A 43 2.25 5.92 2.98
CA GLN A 43 0.89 6.01 3.51
C GLN A 43 0.60 7.46 3.92
N PHE A 44 0.47 8.35 2.94
CA PHE A 44 0.20 9.77 3.19
C PHE A 44 -1.16 10.01 3.82
N PHE A 45 -2.14 9.15 3.54
CA PHE A 45 -3.54 9.31 3.94
C PHE A 45 -3.95 8.41 5.11
N LEU A 46 -2.96 7.83 5.79
CA LEU A 46 -3.21 7.20 7.08
C LEU A 46 -3.24 8.30 8.14
N GLN A 47 -4.32 8.40 8.93
CA GLN A 47 -4.54 9.48 9.90
C GLN A 47 -3.31 9.83 10.75
N LYS A 48 -2.63 8.81 11.30
CA LYS A 48 -1.41 9.02 12.10
C LYS A 48 -0.23 9.64 11.33
N SER A 49 -0.20 9.44 10.01
CA SER A 49 0.81 9.99 9.11
C SER A 49 0.44 11.37 8.60
N GLU A 50 -0.84 11.66 8.41
CA GLU A 50 -1.33 12.94 7.94
C GLU A 50 -0.96 14.08 8.88
N ALA A 51 -1.07 13.90 10.20
CA ALA A 51 -0.63 14.93 11.15
C ALA A 51 0.85 15.32 10.94
N ARG A 52 1.72 14.31 10.74
CA ARG A 52 3.14 14.53 10.48
C ARG A 52 3.40 15.22 9.15
N TYR A 53 2.75 14.78 8.07
CA TYR A 53 2.93 15.36 6.74
C TYR A 53 2.26 16.73 6.60
N GLY A 54 1.16 16.97 7.30
CA GLY A 54 0.54 18.28 7.44
C GLY A 54 1.51 19.26 8.07
N ALA A 55 2.11 18.90 9.21
CA ALA A 55 3.15 19.70 9.84
C ALA A 55 4.36 19.96 8.92
N GLU A 56 4.85 18.96 8.17
CA GLU A 56 5.90 19.15 7.16
C GLU A 56 5.53 20.20 6.08
N LEU A 57 4.23 20.34 5.78
CA LEU A 57 3.71 21.25 4.77
C LEU A 57 3.18 22.58 5.35
N GLY A 58 3.21 22.75 6.68
CA GLY A 58 2.59 23.91 7.35
C GLY A 58 1.06 23.93 7.24
N LEU A 59 0.42 22.76 7.15
CA LEU A 59 -1.02 22.60 7.01
C LEU A 59 -1.61 21.76 8.15
N ASP A 60 -2.85 22.05 8.51
CA ASP A 60 -3.68 21.16 9.34
C ASP A 60 -4.65 20.37 8.44
N PRO A 61 -4.44 19.06 8.25
CA PRO A 61 -5.32 18.22 7.42
C PRO A 61 -6.74 18.06 7.99
N VAL A 62 -6.98 18.40 9.26
CA VAL A 62 -8.33 18.43 9.85
C VAL A 62 -9.07 19.68 9.36
N ALA A 63 -8.40 20.82 9.35
CA ALA A 63 -8.98 22.10 8.92
C ALA A 63 -9.12 22.21 7.39
N ASP A 64 -8.13 21.74 6.62
CA ASP A 64 -8.14 21.80 5.14
C ASP A 64 -7.59 20.52 4.51
N TYR A 65 -8.45 19.49 4.42
CA TYR A 65 -8.06 18.23 3.81
C TYR A 65 -7.82 18.34 2.29
N ALA A 66 -8.57 19.19 1.58
CA ALA A 66 -8.38 19.38 0.15
C ALA A 66 -7.03 20.06 -0.16
N GLY A 67 -6.67 21.07 0.62
CA GLY A 67 -5.35 21.70 0.58
C GLY A 67 -4.25 20.72 0.94
N TYR A 68 -4.44 19.88 1.95
CA TYR A 68 -3.51 18.81 2.28
C TYR A 68 -3.29 17.84 1.10
N VAL A 69 -4.36 17.31 0.49
CA VAL A 69 -4.29 16.40 -0.66
C VAL A 69 -3.53 17.04 -1.83
N ARG A 70 -3.87 18.28 -2.22
CA ARG A 70 -3.16 18.98 -3.30
C ARG A 70 -1.68 19.19 -2.97
N SER A 71 -1.39 19.62 -1.75
CA SER A 71 -0.02 19.95 -1.31
C SER A 71 0.86 18.71 -1.19
N ILE A 72 0.34 17.59 -0.66
CA ILE A 72 1.12 16.35 -0.56
C ILE A 72 1.39 15.74 -1.93
N VAL A 73 0.42 15.82 -2.85
CA VAL A 73 0.62 15.39 -4.25
C VAL A 73 1.74 16.23 -4.88
N ASN A 74 1.69 17.56 -4.77
CA ASN A 74 2.74 18.43 -5.29
C ASN A 74 4.12 18.12 -4.68
N ALA A 75 4.20 18.00 -3.35
CA ALA A 75 5.46 17.87 -2.63
C ALA A 75 6.16 16.51 -2.82
N LYS A 76 5.40 15.45 -3.13
CA LYS A 76 5.94 14.07 -3.22
C LYS A 76 5.88 13.50 -4.64
N THR A 77 5.57 14.34 -5.63
CA THR A 77 5.70 14.03 -7.06
C THR A 77 7.18 13.99 -7.46
N SER A 78 7.53 13.05 -8.33
CA SER A 78 8.88 12.96 -8.93
C SER A 78 9.03 13.92 -10.11
N GLN A 79 10.28 14.19 -10.52
CA GLN A 79 10.60 15.14 -11.60
C GLN A 79 9.89 14.84 -12.94
N ASN A 80 9.52 13.58 -13.19
CA ASN A 80 8.77 13.15 -14.38
C ASN A 80 7.24 13.15 -14.17
N GLU A 81 6.75 13.97 -13.23
CA GLU A 81 5.33 14.18 -12.91
C GLU A 81 4.60 12.89 -12.53
N VAL A 82 5.22 12.05 -11.70
CA VAL A 82 4.58 10.86 -11.15
C VAL A 82 4.43 10.97 -9.64
N PHE A 83 3.19 10.83 -9.17
CA PHE A 83 2.82 10.72 -7.77
C PHE A 83 2.39 9.29 -7.45
N GLY A 84 3.01 8.70 -6.43
CA GLY A 84 2.66 7.38 -5.93
C GLY A 84 2.30 7.44 -4.46
N PHE A 85 1.30 6.67 -4.05
CA PHE A 85 0.96 6.53 -2.64
C PHE A 85 0.53 5.10 -2.33
N LYS A 86 0.40 4.78 -1.04
CA LYS A 86 -0.01 3.47 -0.56
C LYS A 86 -1.23 3.59 0.32
N LEU A 87 -2.23 2.76 0.08
CA LEU A 87 -3.41 2.63 0.93
C LEU A 87 -3.49 1.22 1.51
N MET A 88 -3.93 1.14 2.75
CA MET A 88 -4.30 -0.14 3.33
C MET A 88 -5.82 -0.24 3.43
N SER A 89 -6.35 -1.45 3.26
CA SER A 89 -7.81 -1.65 3.17
C SER A 89 -8.57 -1.16 4.39
N TRP A 90 -7.99 -1.29 5.60
CA TRP A 90 -8.68 -0.97 6.85
C TRP A 90 -9.01 0.52 7.04
N TYR A 91 -8.44 1.42 6.24
CA TYR A 91 -8.78 2.86 6.29
C TYR A 91 -9.25 3.40 4.93
N LEU A 92 -9.59 2.51 3.99
CA LEU A 92 -10.08 2.91 2.67
C LEU A 92 -11.37 3.74 2.76
N ASP A 93 -12.34 3.28 3.55
CA ASP A 93 -13.64 3.96 3.68
C ASP A 93 -13.47 5.35 4.33
N ASP A 94 -12.71 5.45 5.43
CA ASP A 94 -12.41 6.73 6.09
C ASP A 94 -11.72 7.70 5.11
N PHE A 95 -10.80 7.22 4.29
CA PHE A 95 -10.14 8.02 3.27
C PHE A 95 -11.13 8.54 2.21
N LEU A 96 -12.01 7.68 1.71
CA LEU A 96 -13.03 8.06 0.72
C LEU A 96 -14.06 9.05 1.30
N ILE A 97 -14.49 8.85 2.54
CA ILE A 97 -15.38 9.76 3.27
C ILE A 97 -14.73 11.13 3.36
N ARG A 98 -13.48 11.20 3.84
CA ARG A 98 -12.79 12.49 3.99
C ARG A 98 -12.53 13.19 2.67
N LEU A 99 -12.22 12.47 1.60
CA LEU A 99 -12.13 13.07 0.26
C LEU A 99 -13.48 13.66 -0.17
N ARG A 100 -14.58 12.96 0.07
CA ARG A 100 -15.93 13.39 -0.30
C ARG A 100 -16.40 14.59 0.51
N ASP A 101 -16.07 14.63 1.80
CA ASP A 101 -16.43 15.72 2.72
C ASP A 101 -15.81 17.05 2.32
N THR A 102 -14.69 17.04 1.59
CA THR A 102 -14.10 18.28 1.05
C THR A 102 -14.99 19.01 0.06
N ARG A 103 -15.96 18.33 -0.56
CA ARG A 103 -16.77 18.81 -1.69
C ARG A 103 -15.99 19.35 -2.89
N THR A 104 -14.66 19.20 -2.88
CA THR A 104 -13.74 19.75 -3.88
C THR A 104 -13.52 18.76 -5.02
N PHE A 105 -13.45 17.47 -4.68
CA PHE A 105 -13.16 16.40 -5.63
C PHE A 105 -14.42 15.67 -6.10
N GLY A 106 -15.58 16.03 -5.57
CA GLY A 106 -16.86 15.41 -5.86
C GLY A 106 -17.90 15.79 -4.81
N ASP A 107 -19.16 15.49 -5.12
CA ASP A 107 -20.31 15.67 -4.22
C ASP A 107 -20.80 14.31 -3.67
N ALA A 108 -22.00 14.28 -3.09
CA ALA A 108 -22.56 13.05 -2.52
C ALA A 108 -22.88 11.98 -3.58
N ALA A 109 -23.21 12.40 -4.81
CA ALA A 109 -23.62 11.53 -5.91
C ALA A 109 -22.41 11.03 -6.74
N THR A 110 -21.25 11.66 -6.58
CA THR A 110 -20.03 11.28 -7.29
C THR A 110 -19.59 9.87 -6.87
N ASP A 111 -19.42 8.99 -7.86
CA ASP A 111 -18.93 7.63 -7.63
C ASP A 111 -17.45 7.63 -7.18
N ASN A 112 -17.03 6.54 -6.53
CA ASN A 112 -15.68 6.45 -5.94
C ASN A 112 -14.55 6.57 -6.97
N LEU A 113 -14.72 6.07 -8.20
CA LEU A 113 -13.67 6.14 -9.22
C LEU A 113 -13.51 7.57 -9.71
N THR A 114 -14.61 8.26 -9.99
CA THR A 114 -14.62 9.66 -10.40
C THR A 114 -14.05 10.55 -9.30
N LEU A 115 -14.48 10.36 -8.04
CA LEU A 115 -13.94 11.06 -6.88
C LEU A 115 -12.42 10.92 -6.78
N LEU A 116 -11.91 9.68 -6.89
CA LEU A 116 -10.48 9.41 -6.86
C LEU A 116 -9.73 10.01 -8.06
N ARG A 117 -10.30 9.99 -9.26
CA ARG A 117 -9.67 10.57 -10.46
C ARG A 117 -9.65 12.10 -10.44
N ASN A 118 -10.62 12.72 -9.79
CA ASN A 118 -10.64 14.16 -9.55
C ASN A 118 -9.55 14.57 -8.54
N ALA A 119 -9.34 13.79 -7.49
CA ALA A 119 -8.25 14.00 -6.53
C ALA A 119 -6.87 13.63 -7.11
N PHE A 120 -6.81 12.58 -7.92
CA PHE A 120 -5.58 11.99 -8.45
C PHE A 120 -5.70 11.75 -9.96
N PRO A 121 -5.27 12.70 -10.80
CA PRO A 121 -5.36 12.58 -12.25
C PRO A 121 -4.67 11.32 -12.78
N ARG A 122 -5.32 10.66 -13.75
CA ARG A 122 -4.81 9.45 -14.42
C ARG A 122 -4.44 8.32 -13.44
N LEU A 123 -5.17 8.21 -12.32
CA LEU A 123 -4.93 7.21 -11.29
C LEU A 123 -4.94 5.78 -11.86
N ARG A 124 -3.85 5.05 -11.59
CA ARG A 124 -3.74 3.60 -11.82
C ARG A 124 -3.66 2.85 -10.49
N PHE A 125 -4.14 1.61 -10.48
CA PHE A 125 -4.19 0.77 -9.29
C PHE A 125 -3.18 -0.37 -9.43
N VAL A 126 -2.32 -0.52 -8.44
CA VAL A 126 -1.42 -1.67 -8.27
C VAL A 126 -1.86 -2.37 -7.00
N HIS A 127 -2.22 -3.64 -7.08
CA HIS A 127 -2.62 -4.43 -5.93
C HIS A 127 -1.51 -5.43 -5.60
N ILE A 128 -1.03 -5.41 -4.36
CA ILE A 128 -0.03 -6.38 -3.89
C ILE A 128 -0.66 -7.31 -2.85
N HIS A 129 -0.68 -8.59 -3.20
CA HIS A 129 -1.18 -9.65 -2.35
C HIS A 129 -0.07 -10.67 -2.06
N ARG A 130 -0.28 -11.46 -1.02
CA ARG A 130 0.65 -12.54 -0.62
C ARG A 130 -0.10 -13.86 -0.62
N ARG A 131 0.38 -14.82 -1.41
CA ARG A 131 -0.29 -16.11 -1.61
C ARG A 131 -0.22 -16.98 -0.37
N HIS A 132 0.92 -17.00 0.32
CA HIS A 132 1.07 -17.78 1.56
C HIS A 132 0.48 -17.05 2.77
N LYS A 133 -0.85 -17.20 2.97
CA LYS A 133 -1.62 -16.48 4.00
C LYS A 133 -1.24 -16.85 5.44
N LEU A 134 -0.92 -18.10 5.74
CA LEU A 134 -0.41 -18.47 7.06
C LEU A 134 0.90 -17.74 7.39
N ARG A 135 1.85 -17.72 6.45
CA ARG A 135 3.12 -16.99 6.61
C ARG A 135 2.92 -15.48 6.71
N GLN A 136 1.87 -14.94 6.09
CA GLN A 136 1.47 -13.55 6.26
C GLN A 136 0.94 -13.31 7.67
N ALA A 137 0.03 -14.15 8.15
CA ALA A 137 -0.59 -14.07 9.47
C ALA A 137 0.44 -14.21 10.60
N LEU A 138 1.34 -15.20 10.52
CA LEU A 138 2.48 -15.36 11.44
C LEU A 138 3.32 -14.09 11.53
N SER A 139 3.62 -13.50 10.38
CA SER A 139 4.41 -12.27 10.32
C SER A 139 3.65 -11.07 10.89
N THR A 140 2.33 -11.03 10.76
CA THR A 140 1.46 -10.01 11.36
C THR A 140 1.40 -10.17 12.88
N ALA A 141 1.19 -11.39 13.38
CA ALA A 141 1.19 -11.70 14.81
C ALA A 141 2.50 -11.28 15.48
N ARG A 142 3.65 -11.62 14.87
CA ARG A 142 4.97 -11.16 15.35
C ARG A 142 5.08 -9.64 15.39
N ALA A 143 4.61 -8.95 14.35
CA ALA A 143 4.66 -7.49 14.28
C ALA A 143 3.75 -6.81 15.32
N LEU A 144 2.59 -7.41 15.63
CA LEU A 144 1.67 -6.94 16.66
C LEU A 144 2.29 -7.07 18.06
N GLN A 145 2.99 -8.15 18.35
CA GLN A 145 3.65 -8.36 19.66
C GLN A 145 4.89 -7.47 19.87
N THR A 146 5.67 -7.26 18.81
CA THR A 146 7.00 -6.61 18.89
C THR A 146 7.00 -5.13 18.56
N GLY A 147 5.93 -4.62 17.95
CA GLY A 147 5.88 -3.29 17.33
C GLY A 147 6.72 -3.16 16.05
N LEU A 148 7.43 -4.21 15.62
CA LEU A 148 8.41 -4.15 14.53
C LEU A 148 7.80 -4.44 13.15
N TRP A 149 7.08 -3.46 12.60
CA TRP A 149 6.43 -3.57 11.28
C TRP A 149 7.40 -3.53 10.08
N LYS A 150 8.59 -2.95 10.28
CA LYS A 150 9.68 -2.88 9.29
C LYS A 150 11.02 -2.92 10.03
N VAL A 151 11.93 -3.81 9.62
CA VAL A 151 13.33 -3.79 10.10
C VAL A 151 14.01 -2.56 9.52
N GLN A 152 14.60 -1.75 10.39
CA GLN A 152 15.47 -0.62 10.07
C GLN A 152 16.65 -0.70 11.05
N GLU A 153 17.86 -0.36 10.59
CA GLU A 153 19.02 -0.26 11.48
C GLU A 153 18.70 0.65 12.67
N GLY A 154 19.03 0.19 13.88
CA GLY A 154 18.78 0.90 15.13
C GLY A 154 17.41 0.70 15.78
N LYS A 155 16.48 -0.05 15.16
CA LYS A 155 15.23 -0.45 15.84
C LYS A 155 15.37 -1.80 16.53
N THR A 156 15.41 -1.81 17.85
CA THR A 156 15.35 -3.01 18.68
C THR A 156 13.90 -3.45 18.90
N THR A 157 13.67 -4.75 19.02
CA THR A 157 12.35 -5.30 19.38
C THR A 157 11.99 -4.88 20.81
N GLU A 158 10.76 -4.43 21.02
CA GLU A 158 10.29 -4.08 22.38
C GLU A 158 10.12 -5.31 23.27
N ARG A 159 9.83 -6.47 22.65
CA ARG A 159 9.64 -7.77 23.30
C ARG A 159 10.04 -8.91 22.36
N GLU A 160 10.46 -10.05 22.91
CA GLU A 160 10.65 -11.27 22.12
C GLU A 160 9.27 -11.84 21.71
N PRO A 161 9.06 -12.14 20.42
CA PRO A 161 7.80 -12.68 19.95
C PRO A 161 7.64 -14.14 20.42
N GLN A 162 6.45 -14.48 20.92
CA GLN A 162 6.10 -15.83 21.37
C GLN A 162 5.00 -16.42 20.49
N PHE A 163 5.01 -17.76 20.36
CA PHE A 163 3.99 -18.47 19.61
C PHE A 163 2.62 -18.29 20.28
N ASP A 164 1.66 -17.79 19.52
CA ASP A 164 0.28 -17.57 19.96
C ASP A 164 -0.67 -18.00 18.84
N ALA A 165 -1.20 -19.22 18.95
CA ALA A 165 -2.10 -19.78 17.94
C ALA A 165 -3.37 -18.94 17.76
N ALA A 166 -3.91 -18.35 18.82
CA ALA A 166 -5.12 -17.54 18.74
C ALA A 166 -4.86 -16.23 17.97
N LEU A 167 -3.74 -15.56 18.25
CA LEU A 167 -3.34 -14.35 17.53
C LEU A 167 -3.02 -14.63 16.05
N ILE A 168 -2.41 -15.77 15.75
CA ILE A 168 -2.14 -16.20 14.36
C ILE A 168 -3.46 -16.45 13.61
N GLU A 169 -4.40 -17.17 14.21
CA GLU A 169 -5.71 -17.43 13.62
C GLU A 169 -6.49 -16.13 13.41
N GLN A 170 -6.48 -15.21 14.39
CA GLN A 170 -7.08 -13.90 14.25
C GLN A 170 -6.44 -13.11 13.10
N SER A 171 -5.10 -13.15 13.00
CA SER A 171 -4.36 -12.48 11.93
C SER A 171 -4.69 -13.06 10.54
N LEU A 172 -5.00 -14.36 10.45
CA LEU A 172 -5.43 -15.00 9.22
C LEU A 172 -6.81 -14.51 8.78
N LYS A 173 -7.79 -14.59 9.69
CA LYS A 173 -9.16 -14.09 9.46
C LYS A 173 -9.15 -12.61 9.06
N GLU A 174 -8.31 -11.81 9.71
CA GLU A 174 -8.18 -10.39 9.39
C GLU A 174 -7.54 -10.16 8.02
N ALA A 175 -6.54 -10.96 7.63
CA ALA A 175 -5.97 -10.89 6.29
C ALA A 175 -7.01 -11.20 5.20
N GLU A 176 -7.82 -12.24 5.39
CA GLU A 176 -8.91 -12.61 4.47
C GLU A 176 -9.96 -11.51 4.36
N ARG A 177 -10.43 -10.98 5.50
CA ARG A 177 -11.37 -9.86 5.55
C ARG A 177 -10.85 -8.64 4.79
N GLN A 178 -9.57 -8.33 4.96
CA GLN A 178 -8.94 -7.18 4.32
C GLN A 178 -8.70 -7.36 2.82
N GLU A 179 -8.39 -8.56 2.35
CA GLU A 179 -8.37 -8.87 0.91
C GLU A 179 -9.76 -8.72 0.31
N GLN A 180 -10.79 -9.19 1.03
CA GLN A 180 -12.18 -9.09 0.59
C GLN A 180 -12.65 -7.64 0.43
N ILE A 181 -12.14 -6.71 1.25
CA ILE A 181 -12.38 -5.26 1.08
C ILE A 181 -11.84 -4.78 -0.27
N TRP A 182 -10.58 -5.10 -0.61
CA TRP A 182 -10.00 -4.69 -1.88
C TRP A 182 -10.73 -5.31 -3.07
N TYR A 183 -11.04 -6.60 -3.01
CA TYR A 183 -11.80 -7.28 -4.05
C TYR A 183 -13.15 -6.61 -4.30
N ARG A 184 -13.94 -6.34 -3.25
CA ARG A 184 -15.24 -5.66 -3.37
C ARG A 184 -15.08 -4.26 -3.92
N PHE A 185 -14.07 -3.53 -3.44
CA PHE A 185 -13.81 -2.18 -3.90
C PHE A 185 -13.52 -2.14 -5.40
N PHE A 186 -12.62 -3.01 -5.90
CA PHE A 186 -12.27 -3.09 -7.32
C PHE A 186 -13.48 -3.46 -8.19
N GLN A 187 -14.31 -4.40 -7.73
CA GLN A 187 -15.57 -4.72 -8.40
C GLN A 187 -16.53 -3.52 -8.45
N GLN A 188 -16.69 -2.81 -7.34
CA GLN A 188 -17.57 -1.63 -7.24
C GLN A 188 -17.13 -0.50 -8.17
N ILE A 189 -15.82 -0.26 -8.32
CA ILE A 189 -15.30 0.77 -9.22
C ILE A 189 -15.07 0.29 -10.65
N GLY A 190 -15.30 -1.00 -10.95
CA GLY A 190 -15.14 -1.59 -12.27
C GLY A 190 -13.70 -1.51 -12.81
N ILE A 191 -12.69 -1.70 -11.95
CA ILE A 191 -11.28 -1.66 -12.33
C ILE A 191 -10.60 -2.99 -12.03
N GLU A 192 -9.82 -3.47 -12.98
CA GLU A 192 -8.83 -4.52 -12.77
C GLU A 192 -7.47 -3.87 -12.40
N PRO A 193 -6.95 -4.08 -11.18
CA PRO A 193 -5.64 -3.56 -10.80
C PRO A 193 -4.51 -4.36 -11.45
N PHE A 194 -3.31 -3.77 -11.52
CA PHE A 194 -2.11 -4.55 -11.81
C PHE A 194 -1.73 -5.37 -10.58
N GLU A 195 -1.81 -6.68 -10.69
CA GLU A 195 -1.53 -7.61 -9.60
C GLU A 195 -0.03 -7.85 -9.42
N VAL A 196 0.42 -7.77 -8.17
CA VAL A 196 1.77 -8.10 -7.74
C VAL A 196 1.68 -9.19 -6.67
N GLU A 197 2.14 -10.38 -7.01
CA GLU A 197 2.28 -11.47 -6.05
C GLU A 197 3.59 -11.32 -5.28
N TYR A 198 3.53 -11.29 -3.95
CA TYR A 198 4.69 -11.17 -3.08
C TYR A 198 5.77 -12.21 -3.37
N GLU A 199 5.37 -13.46 -3.59
CA GLU A 199 6.28 -14.57 -3.86
C GLU A 199 7.07 -14.35 -5.16
N LYS A 200 6.41 -13.85 -6.21
CA LYS A 200 7.07 -13.47 -7.47
C LYS A 200 7.98 -12.25 -7.30
N LEU A 201 7.54 -11.25 -6.53
CA LEU A 201 8.37 -10.10 -6.18
C LEU A 201 9.64 -10.50 -5.42
N CYS A 202 9.59 -11.54 -4.59
CA CYS A 202 10.77 -12.08 -3.92
C CYS A 202 11.67 -12.89 -4.85
N GLN A 203 11.09 -13.64 -5.80
CA GLN A 203 11.82 -14.48 -6.73
C GLN A 203 12.53 -13.67 -7.83
N ASP A 204 11.82 -12.72 -8.42
CA ASP A 204 12.33 -11.81 -9.45
C ASP A 204 11.96 -10.36 -9.10
N TYR A 205 12.75 -9.80 -8.19
CA TYR A 205 12.54 -8.46 -7.70
C TYR A 205 12.67 -7.41 -8.81
N GLU A 206 13.77 -7.42 -9.58
CA GLU A 206 14.00 -6.43 -10.62
C GLU A 206 12.96 -6.53 -11.73
N GLY A 207 12.67 -7.74 -12.22
CA GLY A 207 11.66 -7.96 -13.27
C GLY A 207 10.25 -7.55 -12.83
N THR A 208 9.89 -7.81 -11.56
CA THR A 208 8.60 -7.34 -11.01
C THR A 208 8.53 -5.81 -10.93
N ILE A 209 9.58 -5.13 -10.47
CA ILE A 209 9.60 -3.65 -10.45
C ILE A 209 9.48 -3.10 -11.87
N ARG A 210 10.21 -3.66 -12.84
CA ARG A 210 10.11 -3.26 -14.26
C ARG A 210 8.69 -3.45 -14.81
N SER A 211 8.06 -4.57 -14.51
CA SER A 211 6.68 -4.86 -14.95
C SER A 211 5.68 -3.83 -14.41
N VAL A 212 5.82 -3.41 -13.14
CA VAL A 212 5.00 -2.33 -12.57
C VAL A 212 5.27 -1.00 -13.28
N LEU A 213 6.53 -0.67 -13.56
CA LEU A 213 6.88 0.56 -14.29
C LEU A 213 6.29 0.57 -15.70
N ASP A 214 6.32 -0.57 -16.40
CA ASP A 214 5.73 -0.72 -17.73
C ASP A 214 4.21 -0.54 -17.69
N PHE A 215 3.52 -1.15 -16.71
CA PHE A 215 2.09 -0.91 -16.47
C PHE A 215 1.78 0.57 -16.18
N LEU A 216 2.64 1.25 -15.42
CA LEU A 216 2.52 2.69 -15.15
C LEU A 216 2.95 3.57 -16.34
N GLN A 217 3.49 2.96 -17.41
CA GLN A 217 4.03 3.62 -18.59
C GLN A 217 5.20 4.55 -18.27
N ILE A 218 6.09 4.12 -17.37
CA ILE A 218 7.22 4.91 -16.87
C ILE A 218 8.53 4.30 -17.38
N SER A 219 9.13 4.97 -18.35
CA SER A 219 10.43 4.57 -18.88
C SER A 219 11.56 4.92 -17.90
N LEU A 220 12.44 3.96 -17.68
CA LEU A 220 13.75 4.19 -17.08
C LEU A 220 14.78 4.57 -18.16
N PRO A 221 15.77 5.43 -17.84
CA PRO A 221 16.93 5.60 -18.71
C PRO A 221 17.60 4.26 -19.02
N ARG A 222 18.14 4.11 -20.24
CA ARG A 222 18.88 2.90 -20.63
C ARG A 222 20.00 2.61 -19.64
N GLY A 223 20.16 1.35 -19.26
CA GLY A 223 21.18 0.92 -18.30
C GLY A 223 20.88 1.22 -16.83
N THR A 224 19.72 1.80 -16.50
CA THR A 224 19.32 1.96 -15.09
C THR A 224 19.19 0.58 -14.44
N GLN A 225 20.04 0.28 -13.48
CA GLN A 225 19.96 -0.91 -12.66
C GLN A 225 19.03 -0.68 -11.47
N ILE A 226 18.19 -1.68 -11.18
CA ILE A 226 17.39 -1.70 -9.96
C ILE A 226 18.24 -2.41 -8.91
N GLY A 227 18.79 -1.65 -7.98
CA GLY A 227 19.61 -2.20 -6.90
C GLY A 227 18.84 -3.23 -6.06
N PRO A 228 19.54 -4.08 -5.29
CA PRO A 228 18.91 -5.14 -4.51
C PRO A 228 17.90 -4.58 -3.47
N PRO A 229 16.97 -5.42 -3.00
CA PRO A 229 16.05 -5.05 -1.92
C PRO A 229 16.74 -4.47 -0.69
N VAL A 230 16.38 -3.24 -0.32
CA VAL A 230 16.79 -2.64 0.97
C VAL A 230 15.91 -3.13 2.12
N THR A 231 14.68 -3.57 1.82
CA THR A 231 13.80 -4.16 2.84
C THR A 231 14.27 -5.57 3.18
N ILE A 232 14.67 -5.77 4.43
CA ILE A 232 15.13 -7.06 4.95
C ILE A 232 13.93 -7.99 5.15
N ARG A 233 14.06 -9.22 4.63
CA ARG A 233 13.09 -10.30 4.83
C ARG A 233 13.10 -10.70 6.30
N GLN A 234 11.94 -10.67 6.95
CA GLN A 234 11.76 -11.05 8.35
C GLN A 234 11.39 -12.54 8.54
N ALA A 235 11.17 -13.29 7.46
CA ALA A 235 10.94 -14.73 7.56
C ALA A 235 12.27 -15.42 7.89
N ASP A 236 12.28 -16.16 9.00
CA ASP A 236 13.43 -16.81 9.62
C ASP A 236 13.03 -18.25 10.05
N GLU A 237 13.97 -18.97 10.66
CA GLU A 237 13.74 -20.34 11.15
C GLU A 237 12.59 -20.42 12.18
N ILE A 238 12.46 -19.41 13.04
CA ILE A 238 11.35 -19.30 14.01
C ILE A 238 10.01 -19.28 13.27
N SER A 239 9.91 -18.56 12.15
CA SER A 239 8.69 -18.50 11.34
C SER A 239 8.31 -19.87 10.77
N ARG A 240 9.29 -20.71 10.42
CA ARG A 240 9.05 -22.09 9.94
C ARG A 240 8.56 -22.98 11.07
N ILE A 241 9.22 -22.94 12.23
CA ILE A 241 8.83 -23.72 13.42
C ILE A 241 7.40 -23.38 13.85
N TRP A 242 7.04 -22.10 13.81
CA TRP A 242 5.68 -21.67 14.14
C TRP A 242 4.64 -22.07 13.10
N GLU A 243 5.02 -22.10 11.81
CA GLU A 243 4.16 -22.61 10.75
C GLU A 243 3.82 -24.08 10.97
N GLU A 244 4.84 -24.92 11.20
CA GLU A 244 4.69 -26.35 11.50
C GLU A 244 3.82 -26.56 12.74
N ARG A 245 4.15 -25.89 13.85
CA ARG A 245 3.39 -25.98 15.11
C ARG A 245 1.94 -25.53 14.96
N PHE A 246 1.67 -24.47 14.20
CA PHE A 246 0.29 -24.00 13.99
C PHE A 246 -0.54 -25.03 13.23
N LEU A 247 0.03 -25.68 12.22
CA LEU A 247 -0.66 -26.70 11.44
C LEU A 247 -0.98 -27.95 12.27
N GLU A 248 -0.12 -28.31 13.22
CA GLU A 248 -0.37 -29.39 14.18
C GLU A 248 -1.47 -29.04 15.19
N GLU A 249 -1.44 -27.84 15.78
CA GLU A 249 -2.39 -27.42 16.81
C GLU A 249 -3.78 -27.05 16.23
N ARG A 250 -3.82 -26.52 15.00
CA ARG A 250 -5.04 -25.95 14.38
C ARG A 250 -5.26 -26.43 12.93
N PRO A 251 -5.35 -27.75 12.68
CA PRO A 251 -5.45 -28.30 11.32
C PRO A 251 -6.69 -27.84 10.54
N SER A 252 -7.79 -27.50 11.23
CA SER A 252 -9.03 -27.00 10.61
C SER A 252 -9.04 -25.49 10.35
N ALA A 253 -8.14 -24.72 10.97
CA ALA A 253 -8.08 -23.26 10.80
C ALA A 253 -7.36 -22.85 9.50
N TYR A 254 -6.63 -23.78 8.88
CA TYR A 254 -5.96 -23.57 7.62
C TYR A 254 -6.28 -24.72 6.67
N SER A 255 -7.45 -24.64 6.03
CA SER A 255 -7.71 -25.49 4.87
C SER A 255 -6.90 -24.91 3.70
N THR A 256 -6.02 -25.72 3.10
CA THR A 256 -5.33 -25.42 1.84
C THR A 256 -6.31 -25.43 0.66
N ALA A 257 -7.38 -24.65 0.74
CA ALA A 257 -8.36 -24.46 -0.31
C ALA A 257 -8.04 -23.15 -1.07
N ALA A 258 -6.86 -23.10 -1.69
CA ALA A 258 -6.52 -22.19 -2.79
C ALA A 258 -5.10 -22.54 -3.29
N GLY A 259 -5.01 -23.59 -4.12
CA GLY A 259 -3.87 -23.82 -5.00
C GLY A 259 -3.90 -22.87 -6.18
#